data_AF-A0A947MVS6-F1
#
_entry.id   AF-A0A947MVS6-F1
#
_cell.length_a   1.000
_cell.length_b   1.000
_cell.length_c   1.000
_cell.angle_alpha   90.00
_cell.angle_beta   90.00
_cell.angle_gamma   90.00
#
_symmetry.space_group_name_H-M   'P 1'
#
loop_
_entity.id
_entity.type
_entity.pdbx_description
1 polymer ?
#
loop_
_entity_poly.entity_id
_entity_poly.type
_entity_poly.pdbx_seq_one_letter_code
_entity_poly.pdbx_strand_id
1 'polypeptide(L)'
;MPITSTRRINVVQQFVRLGFADHLDPDAPFYSGDFLTQELTTTEVQAAMSVLPRINTFVGVQVAGSLDRFRGEVRAWKFGRSGTPVLHVLLPFWTHQVEERHVASPVGAPVQDAEHRALIERLQHGLVDELDAFDFTRVDETDHVWRARWR
;
A
#
# COMPACT_ATOMS: atom_id res chain seq x y z
N MET A 1 -2.09 13.99 8.44
CA MET A 1 -1.29 12.91 7.84
C MET A 1 -1.13 11.78 8.84
N PRO A 2 -1.06 10.52 8.38
CA PRO A 2 -0.80 9.40 9.26
C PRO A 2 0.53 9.60 10.01
N ILE A 3 0.51 9.40 11.33
CA ILE A 3 1.72 9.40 12.17
C ILE A 3 2.01 7.95 12.52
N THR A 4 3.18 7.45 12.10
CA THR A 4 3.63 6.11 12.43
C THR A 4 3.79 5.99 13.95
N SER A 5 3.17 4.98 14.55
CA SER A 5 3.41 4.60 15.93
C SER A 5 3.34 3.09 16.08
N THR A 6 4.08 2.54 17.06
CA THR A 6 4.06 1.10 17.36
C THR A 6 2.65 0.59 17.63
N ARG A 7 1.84 1.38 18.34
CA ARG A 7 0.43 1.03 18.62
C ARG A 7 -0.39 0.92 17.34
N ARG A 8 -0.20 1.85 16.40
CA ARG A 8 -0.93 1.85 15.13
C ARG A 8 -0.50 0.69 14.24
N ILE A 9 0.80 0.40 14.18
CA ILE A 9 1.35 -0.79 13.49
C ILE A 9 0.67 -2.06 14.02
N ASN A 10 0.61 -2.24 15.34
CA ASN A 10 -0.03 -3.42 15.95
C ASN A 10 -1.50 -3.54 15.54
N VAL A 11 -2.26 -2.45 15.59
CA VAL A 11 -3.69 -2.45 15.19
C VAL A 11 -3.86 -2.81 13.72
N VAL A 12 -3.03 -2.24 12.84
CA VAL A 12 -3.07 -2.51 11.40
C VAL A 12 -2.76 -3.98 11.11
N GLN A 13 -1.74 -4.54 11.77
CA GLN A 13 -1.41 -5.97 11.65
C GLN A 13 -2.56 -6.87 12.09
N GLN A 14 -3.22 -6.57 13.21
CA GLN A 14 -4.38 -7.36 13.67
C GLN A 14 -5.55 -7.26 12.69
N PHE A 15 -5.82 -6.08 12.15
CA PHE A 15 -6.86 -5.89 11.15
C PHE A 15 -6.58 -6.69 9.87
N VAL A 16 -5.34 -6.69 9.37
CA VAL A 16 -4.94 -7.50 8.21
C VAL A 16 -5.01 -8.99 8.51
N ARG A 17 -4.55 -9.44 9.68
CA ARG A 17 -4.66 -10.84 10.09
C ARG A 17 -6.11 -11.32 10.11
N LEU A 18 -7.03 -10.51 10.65
CA LEU A 18 -8.45 -10.81 10.67
C LEU A 18 -9.04 -10.86 9.25
N GLY A 19 -8.64 -9.95 8.37
CA GLY A 19 -9.12 -9.91 6.99
C GLY A 19 -8.66 -11.08 6.12
N PHE A 20 -7.55 -11.74 6.49
CA PHE A 20 -6.94 -12.87 5.79
C PHE A 20 -6.82 -14.13 6.67
N ALA A 21 -7.68 -14.31 7.69
CA ALA A 21 -7.47 -15.40 8.65
C ALA A 21 -7.57 -16.80 8.01
N ASP A 22 -8.33 -16.94 6.92
CA ASP A 22 -8.40 -18.14 6.08
C ASP A 22 -7.03 -18.60 5.55
N HIS A 23 -6.07 -17.69 5.41
CA HIS A 23 -4.70 -17.99 4.96
C HIS A 23 -3.70 -18.13 6.10
N LEU A 24 -4.11 -17.87 7.35
CA LEU A 24 -3.26 -17.85 8.53
C LEU A 24 -3.58 -18.97 9.51
N ASP A 25 -4.86 -19.29 9.68
CA ASP A 25 -5.37 -20.33 10.56
C ASP A 25 -6.50 -21.10 9.84
N PRO A 26 -6.17 -22.24 9.20
CA PRO A 26 -7.14 -23.04 8.45
C PRO A 26 -8.31 -23.56 9.31
N ASP A 27 -8.12 -23.68 10.63
CA ASP A 27 -9.09 -24.24 11.57
C ASP A 27 -10.04 -23.17 12.13
N ALA A 28 -9.80 -21.88 11.83
CA ALA A 28 -10.62 -20.75 12.27
C ALA A 28 -11.01 -19.82 11.10
N PRO A 29 -11.82 -20.30 10.13
CA PRO A 29 -12.16 -19.53 8.94
C PRO A 29 -13.03 -18.30 9.29
N PHE A 30 -12.39 -17.14 9.36
CA PHE A 30 -13.03 -15.85 9.53
C PHE A 30 -12.29 -14.82 8.68
N TYR A 31 -12.89 -14.34 7.59
CA TYR A 31 -12.25 -13.39 6.68
C TYR A 31 -13.26 -12.39 6.13
N SER A 32 -12.76 -11.24 5.67
CA SER A 32 -13.55 -10.29 4.88
C SER A 32 -13.12 -10.43 3.43
N GLY A 33 -14.03 -10.83 2.54
CA GLY A 33 -13.76 -10.96 1.11
C GLY A 33 -13.33 -9.64 0.46
N ASP A 34 -13.86 -8.53 1.00
CA ASP A 34 -13.54 -7.17 0.59
C ASP A 34 -13.24 -6.32 1.83
N PHE A 35 -12.05 -5.75 1.90
CA PHE A 35 -11.70 -4.75 2.90
C PHE A 35 -10.49 -3.93 2.44
N LEU A 36 -10.36 -2.73 2.98
CA LEU A 36 -9.19 -1.88 2.74
C LEU A 36 -8.85 -1.12 4.02
N THR A 37 -7.56 -1.00 4.34
CA THR A 37 -7.11 -0.20 5.47
C THR A 37 -7.39 1.29 5.23
N GLN A 38 -7.30 2.06 6.32
CA GLN A 38 -7.07 3.50 6.21
C GLN A 38 -5.70 3.80 5.55
N GLU A 39 -5.42 5.09 5.30
CA GLU A 39 -4.13 5.56 4.79
C GLU A 39 -2.99 5.21 5.76
N LEU A 40 -2.02 4.45 5.26
CA LEU A 40 -0.84 3.97 5.96
C LEU A 40 0.41 4.66 5.42
N THR A 41 1.41 4.82 6.27
CA THR A 41 2.78 5.12 5.82
C THR A 41 3.46 3.87 5.25
N THR A 42 4.59 4.01 4.55
CA THR A 42 5.41 2.89 4.08
C THR A 42 5.76 1.97 5.24
N THR A 43 6.16 2.52 6.39
CA THR A 43 6.44 1.70 7.59
C THR A 43 5.23 0.88 8.03
N GLU A 44 4.05 1.49 8.08
CA GLU A 44 2.83 0.82 8.53
C GLU A 44 2.37 -0.26 7.53
N VAL A 45 2.39 0.01 6.23
CA VAL A 45 1.96 -0.96 5.21
C VAL A 45 2.95 -2.12 5.07
N GLN A 46 4.25 -1.86 5.23
CA GLN A 46 5.27 -2.91 5.27
C GLN A 46 5.01 -3.88 6.43
N ALA A 47 4.77 -3.33 7.62
CA ALA A 47 4.45 -4.15 8.79
C ALA A 47 3.13 -4.92 8.60
N ALA A 48 2.14 -4.31 7.95
CA ALA A 48 0.86 -4.92 7.64
C ALA A 48 0.99 -6.12 6.69
N MET A 49 1.70 -5.97 5.58
CA MET A 49 1.86 -7.03 4.58
C MET A 49 2.79 -8.15 5.07
N SER A 50 3.79 -7.84 5.90
CA SER A 50 4.75 -8.83 6.40
C SER A 50 4.14 -9.92 7.29
N VAL A 51 2.91 -9.74 7.77
CA VAL A 51 2.22 -10.78 8.56
C VAL A 51 1.62 -11.88 7.69
N LEU A 52 1.51 -11.64 6.38
CA LEU A 52 0.89 -12.56 5.45
C LEU A 52 1.94 -13.52 4.85
N PRO A 53 1.62 -14.81 4.75
CA PRO A 53 2.44 -15.77 4.01
C PRO A 53 2.28 -15.52 2.51
N ARG A 54 2.71 -16.49 1.70
CA ARG A 54 2.42 -16.50 0.28
C ARG A 54 0.92 -16.74 0.04
N ILE A 55 0.30 -15.89 -0.76
CA ILE A 55 -1.08 -16.01 -1.25
C ILE A 55 -1.02 -15.89 -2.78
N ASN A 56 -1.11 -17.02 -3.48
CA ASN A 56 -0.89 -17.10 -4.93
C ASN A 56 0.49 -16.53 -5.35
N THR A 57 0.54 -15.48 -6.18
CA THR A 57 1.80 -14.77 -6.50
C THR A 57 2.20 -13.72 -5.46
N PHE A 58 1.30 -13.30 -4.56
CA PHE A 58 1.64 -12.35 -3.51
C PHE A 58 2.50 -13.01 -2.44
N VAL A 59 3.67 -12.44 -2.16
CA VAL A 59 4.54 -12.85 -1.04
C VAL A 59 4.74 -11.66 -0.11
N GLY A 60 4.05 -11.65 1.03
CA GLY A 60 3.93 -10.48 1.91
C GLY A 60 5.26 -9.82 2.29
N VAL A 61 6.25 -10.62 2.67
CA VAL A 61 7.60 -10.13 3.03
C VAL A 61 8.36 -9.54 1.84
N GLN A 62 8.23 -10.13 0.64
CA GLN A 62 8.92 -9.65 -0.56
C GLN A 62 8.32 -8.32 -1.04
N VAL A 63 6.99 -8.23 -1.07
CA VAL A 63 6.31 -6.98 -1.44
C VAL A 63 6.61 -5.88 -0.43
N ALA A 64 6.55 -6.19 0.88
CA ALA A 64 6.91 -5.23 1.93
C ALA A 64 8.35 -4.72 1.79
N GLY A 65 9.34 -5.61 1.66
CA GLY A 65 10.74 -5.21 1.52
C GLY A 65 10.97 -4.28 0.32
N SER A 66 10.22 -4.48 -0.76
CA SER A 66 10.35 -3.71 -1.98
C SER A 66 9.73 -2.31 -1.93
N LEU A 67 8.88 -2.00 -0.95
CA LEU A 67 8.25 -0.68 -0.87
C LEU A 67 9.19 0.43 -0.37
N ASP A 68 10.33 0.07 0.23
CA ASP A 68 11.24 1.06 0.83
C ASP A 68 11.77 2.07 -0.21
N ARG A 69 11.92 1.62 -1.47
CA ARG A 69 12.35 2.46 -2.61
C ARG A 69 11.37 3.55 -3.03
N PHE A 70 10.16 3.59 -2.45
CA PHE A 70 9.14 4.60 -2.73
C PHE A 70 8.83 5.46 -1.50
N ARG A 71 9.55 5.23 -0.39
CA ARG A 71 9.34 5.95 0.87
C ARG A 71 9.53 7.45 0.65
N GLY A 72 8.53 8.22 1.09
CA GLY A 72 8.55 9.68 0.97
C GLY A 72 8.34 10.22 -0.45
N GLU A 73 7.98 9.38 -1.42
CA GLU A 73 7.55 9.79 -2.77
C GLU A 73 6.03 9.70 -2.94
N VAL A 74 5.38 8.88 -2.13
CA VAL A 74 3.92 8.71 -2.13
C VAL A 74 3.28 9.51 -1.00
N ARG A 75 1.99 9.79 -1.13
CA ARG A 75 1.20 10.39 -0.04
C ARG A 75 0.86 9.37 1.04
N ALA A 76 0.45 8.17 0.63
CA ALA A 76 0.06 7.08 1.51
C ALA A 76 -0.13 5.78 0.73
N TRP A 77 -0.29 4.70 1.49
CA TRP A 77 -0.70 3.39 1.00
C TRP A 77 -2.04 2.99 1.61
N LYS A 78 -2.77 2.09 0.94
CA LYS A 78 -3.82 1.30 1.59
C LYS A 78 -3.68 -0.14 1.16
N PHE A 79 -3.90 -1.07 2.07
CA PHE A 79 -3.74 -2.50 1.80
C PHE A 79 -4.99 -3.25 2.25
N GLY A 80 -5.30 -4.35 1.57
CA GLY A 80 -6.43 -5.19 1.95
C GLY A 80 -6.71 -6.26 0.92
N ARG A 81 -7.99 -6.58 0.75
CA ARG A 81 -8.46 -7.65 -0.11
C ARG A 81 -9.64 -7.17 -0.95
N SER A 82 -9.69 -7.61 -2.20
CA SER A 82 -10.93 -7.64 -2.98
C SER A 82 -10.97 -8.91 -3.81
N GLY A 83 -11.42 -10.00 -3.17
CA GLY A 83 -11.20 -11.38 -3.59
C GLY A 83 -9.74 -11.84 -3.42
N THR A 84 -8.79 -11.00 -3.81
CA THR A 84 -7.33 -11.20 -3.79
C THR A 84 -6.62 -10.07 -3.06
N PRO A 85 -5.33 -10.21 -2.68
CA PRO A 85 -4.56 -9.11 -2.12
C PRO A 85 -4.54 -7.88 -3.04
N VAL A 86 -4.78 -6.70 -2.48
CA VAL A 86 -4.75 -5.43 -3.21
C VAL A 86 -3.93 -4.38 -2.46
N LEU A 87 -3.12 -3.63 -3.20
CA LEU A 87 -2.33 -2.51 -2.69
C LEU A 87 -2.69 -1.26 -3.46
N HIS A 88 -3.20 -0.25 -2.76
CA HIS A 88 -3.47 1.07 -3.32
C HIS A 88 -2.32 2.01 -2.99
N VAL A 89 -1.87 2.73 -4.01
CA VAL A 89 -0.85 3.78 -3.93
C VAL A 89 -1.53 5.11 -4.13
N LEU A 90 -1.42 6.00 -3.16
CA LEU A 90 -1.95 7.36 -3.24
C LEU A 90 -0.79 8.30 -3.55
N LEU A 91 -0.87 8.98 -4.69
CA LEU A 91 0.13 9.94 -5.14
C LEU A 91 -0.13 11.33 -4.49
N PRO A 92 0.92 12.11 -4.21
CA PRO A 92 0.77 13.45 -3.65
C PRO A 92 0.34 14.46 -4.72
N PHE A 93 -0.63 15.32 -4.43
CA PHE A 93 -0.96 16.46 -5.29
C PHE A 93 0.06 17.60 -5.13
N TRP A 94 0.56 17.77 -3.90
CA TRP A 94 1.50 18.80 -3.53
C TRP A 94 2.75 18.18 -2.90
N THR A 95 3.91 18.80 -3.08
CA THR A 95 5.19 18.26 -2.58
C THR A 95 5.25 18.07 -1.06
N HIS A 96 4.42 18.78 -0.31
CA HIS A 96 4.30 18.64 1.14
C HIS A 96 3.41 17.47 1.57
N GLN A 97 2.73 16.80 0.62
CA GLN A 97 1.75 15.75 0.89
C GLN A 97 2.34 14.34 1.07
N VAL A 98 3.66 14.19 1.02
CA VAL A 98 4.30 12.90 1.15
C VAL A 98 4.18 12.34 2.57
N GLU A 99 4.06 11.03 2.67
CA GLU A 99 3.99 10.32 3.94
C GLU A 99 5.22 10.59 4.84
N GLU A 100 5.09 10.32 6.14
CA GLU A 100 6.17 10.42 7.14
C GLU A 100 6.79 11.82 7.31
N ARG A 101 6.36 12.84 6.52
CA ARG A 101 6.71 14.23 6.73
C ARG A 101 5.67 14.96 7.57
N HIS A 102 6.09 15.41 8.75
CA HIS A 102 5.36 16.41 9.51
C HIS A 102 5.62 17.80 8.91
N VAL A 103 4.70 18.30 8.11
CA VAL A 103 4.81 19.67 7.60
C VAL A 103 4.02 20.61 8.51
N ALA A 104 4.74 21.41 9.31
CA ALA A 104 4.17 22.37 10.25
C ALA A 104 3.48 23.57 9.58
N SER A 105 3.62 23.73 8.27
CA SER A 105 2.94 24.76 7.46
C SER A 105 2.79 24.25 6.02
N PRO A 106 1.63 24.41 5.37
CA PRO A 106 1.31 23.78 4.08
C PRO A 106 1.98 24.51 2.91
N VAL A 107 3.29 24.72 2.97
CA VAL A 107 4.08 25.31 1.89
C VAL A 107 4.58 24.19 1.02
N GLY A 108 4.03 24.06 -0.18
CA GLY A 108 4.51 23.15 -1.22
C GLY A 108 4.10 23.66 -2.60
N ALA A 109 4.69 23.07 -3.63
CA ALA A 109 4.30 23.30 -5.02
C ALA A 109 3.43 22.12 -5.50
N PRO A 110 2.59 22.32 -6.52
CA PRO A 110 1.96 21.20 -7.21
C PRO A 110 3.05 20.27 -7.77
N VAL A 111 2.85 18.96 -7.60
CA VAL A 111 3.70 17.95 -8.22
C VAL A 111 3.47 18.00 -9.73
N GLN A 112 4.54 17.93 -10.51
CA GLN A 112 4.44 18.02 -11.97
C GLN A 112 3.96 16.70 -12.57
N ASP A 113 3.17 16.72 -13.63
CA ASP A 113 2.67 15.52 -14.31
C ASP A 113 3.79 14.56 -14.76
N ALA A 114 4.94 15.12 -15.15
CA ALA A 114 6.12 14.34 -15.53
C ALA A 114 6.70 13.56 -14.34
N GLU A 115 6.68 14.14 -13.13
CA GLU A 115 7.13 13.47 -11.90
C GLU A 115 6.17 12.34 -11.51
N HIS A 116 4.85 12.56 -11.61
CA HIS A 116 3.87 11.50 -11.40
C HIS A 116 4.03 10.36 -12.39
N ARG A 117 4.22 10.67 -13.68
CA ARG A 117 4.40 9.65 -14.71
C ARG A 117 5.64 8.79 -14.43
N ALA A 118 6.77 9.41 -14.10
CA ALA A 118 7.98 8.70 -13.75
C ALA A 118 7.81 7.81 -12.51
N LEU A 119 7.07 8.28 -11.50
CA LEU A 119 6.76 7.48 -10.31
C LEU A 119 5.82 6.30 -10.65
N ILE A 120 4.80 6.51 -11.48
CA ILE A 120 3.87 5.47 -11.94
C ILE A 120 4.62 4.39 -12.72
N GLU A 121 5.52 4.76 -13.63
CA GLU A 121 6.34 3.81 -14.40
C GLU A 121 7.23 2.96 -13.48
N ARG A 122 7.87 3.58 -12.48
CA ARG A 122 8.66 2.86 -11.47
C ARG A 122 7.81 1.94 -10.59
N LEU A 123 6.61 2.39 -10.19
CA LEU A 123 5.66 1.57 -9.41
C LEU A 123 5.18 0.39 -10.23
N GLN A 124 4.84 0.61 -11.51
CA GLN A 124 4.41 -0.45 -12.42
C GLN A 124 5.53 -1.48 -12.60
N HIS A 125 6.75 -1.04 -12.91
CA HIS A 125 7.89 -1.95 -13.03
C HIS A 125 8.13 -2.74 -11.73
N GLY A 126 8.17 -2.06 -10.59
CA GLY A 126 8.46 -2.69 -9.31
C GLY A 126 7.34 -3.62 -8.81
N LEU A 127 6.07 -3.36 -9.13
CA LEU A 127 4.95 -4.18 -8.64
C LEU A 127 4.54 -5.27 -9.63
N VAL A 128 4.52 -4.96 -10.93
CA VAL A 128 4.09 -5.89 -11.98
C VAL A 128 5.25 -6.76 -12.43
N ASP A 129 6.36 -6.16 -12.84
CA ASP A 129 7.44 -6.91 -13.49
C ASP A 129 8.31 -7.68 -12.48
N GLU A 130 8.56 -7.09 -11.30
CA GLU A 130 9.42 -7.71 -10.28
C GLU A 130 8.67 -8.53 -9.22
N LEU A 131 7.42 -8.17 -8.92
CA LEU A 131 6.65 -8.74 -7.81
C LEU A 131 5.37 -9.47 -8.24
N ASP A 132 5.25 -9.77 -9.53
CA ASP A 132 4.18 -10.57 -10.12
C ASP A 132 2.75 -10.09 -9.77
N ALA A 133 2.56 -8.77 -9.58
CA ALA A 133 1.21 -8.20 -9.59
C ALA A 133 0.65 -8.36 -11.00
N PHE A 134 -0.52 -8.98 -11.15
CA PHE A 134 -1.08 -9.22 -12.47
C PHE A 134 -1.67 -7.96 -13.11
N ASP A 135 -1.92 -6.93 -12.32
CA ASP A 135 -2.61 -5.72 -12.74
C ASP A 135 -2.13 -4.52 -11.92
N PHE A 136 -2.00 -3.37 -12.59
CA PHE A 136 -1.72 -2.07 -12.00
C PHE A 136 -2.54 -1.00 -12.70
N THR A 137 -3.67 -0.62 -12.10
CA THR A 137 -4.68 0.26 -12.72
C THR A 137 -4.98 1.48 -11.89
N ARG A 138 -5.30 2.58 -12.57
CA ARG A 138 -5.95 3.74 -11.96
C ARG A 138 -7.34 3.38 -11.43
N VAL A 139 -7.65 3.83 -10.20
CA VAL A 139 -8.92 3.52 -9.49
C VAL A 139 -9.90 4.70 -9.51
N ASP A 140 -9.39 5.93 -9.52
CA ASP A 140 -10.19 7.15 -9.43
C ASP A 140 -9.90 8.07 -10.63
N GLU A 141 -10.93 8.78 -11.09
CA GLU A 141 -10.88 9.84 -12.10
C GLU A 141 -10.03 11.04 -11.66
N THR A 142 -9.61 11.13 -10.40
CA THR A 142 -8.67 12.15 -9.94
C THR A 142 -7.19 11.85 -10.20
N ASP A 143 -6.80 10.77 -10.91
CA ASP A 143 -5.41 10.46 -11.36
C ASP A 143 -4.41 10.02 -10.28
N HIS A 144 -4.73 10.13 -8.99
CA HIS A 144 -3.74 9.93 -7.93
C HIS A 144 -3.92 8.65 -7.11
N VAL A 145 -4.80 7.74 -7.52
CA VAL A 145 -4.95 6.44 -6.86
C VAL A 145 -4.74 5.32 -7.87
N TRP A 146 -3.69 4.54 -7.62
CA TRP A 146 -3.35 3.37 -8.42
C TRP A 146 -3.46 2.12 -7.57
N ARG A 147 -3.86 1.00 -8.17
CA ARG A 147 -4.06 -0.27 -7.47
C ARG A 147 -3.30 -1.38 -8.16
N ALA A 148 -2.43 -2.03 -7.40
CA ALA A 148 -1.86 -3.32 -7.73
C ALA A 148 -2.72 -4.46 -7.19
N ARG A 149 -2.83 -5.56 -7.94
CA ARG A 149 -3.55 -6.78 -7.55
C ARG A 149 -2.71 -8.03 -7.86
N TRP A 150 -2.84 -9.06 -7.02
CA TRP A 150 -2.20 -10.37 -7.20
C TRP A 150 -3.25 -11.44 -7.42
N ARG A 151 -2.94 -12.53 -8.13
CA ARG A 151 -3.89 -13.60 -8.44
C ARG A 151 -3.26 -14.96 -8.33
#